data_AF-A0A7C5S197-F1
#
_entry.id   AF-A0A7C5S197-F1
#
_cell.length_a   1.000
_cell.length_b   1.000
_cell.length_c   1.000
_cell.angle_alpha   90.00
_cell.angle_beta   90.00
_cell.angle_gamma   90.00
#
_symmetry.space_group_name_H-M   'P 1'
#
loop_
_entity.id
_entity.type
_entity.pdbx_description
1 polymer ?
#
loop_
_entity_poly.entity_id
_entity_poly.type
_entity_poly.pdbx_seq_one_letter_code
_entity_poly.pdbx_strand_id
1 'polypeptide(L)'
;MRSNISLFLLSVILIFGCPPFESRDYPYNSDFKNTDWAKNPDKAIEYLVNSYCVPAAEVLCGTADDCGCQKYPPFVSFEHCKEYLIERCKEGASSLKGLFSDGRLEISPSEIEGCIERIKKIGQSCDIPDGKKLDTVCKKMVYDRGNLGEQCTYMICNKGNGLCKDGVCLRLPSESESCEGLCTDENICIDGKCKKLVSENGECNNDLECDIGLVCKNGSCSILNENPIVCHTSADCLWGYICKNGVCLEAEDRCIAENTCGNREECVLLSEYRCRLPSLENELCSSSDECDDGLYCNKGKCVRAPEREEKCADGIYCGKSLVCNQESLLCDDPPSRGAQCAIGKNGMLICGEGLSCIENICSDIPGIGMKCGADFKCEEGAGCDFKENGSFCDKLRGEGEKCMADHICDREYFCNYSENKCRKRLERESECKYGNECKEGFTCLNNNSGKFVCSPIPDYDESCFDKCKEGLICKNVTSEGVCVPTICGIVR
;
A
#
# COMPACT_ATOMS: atom_id res chain seq x y z
N MET A 1 -63.59 -13.20 -43.76
CA MET A 1 -62.73 -13.51 -44.91
C MET A 1 -61.29 -13.17 -44.53
N ARG A 2 -60.40 -14.18 -44.58
CA ARG A 2 -58.92 -14.16 -44.75
C ARG A 2 -58.10 -13.16 -43.90
N SER A 3 -57.32 -13.63 -42.93
CA SER A 3 -55.93 -14.13 -43.03
C SER A 3 -54.84 -13.05 -43.17
N ASN A 4 -53.97 -13.06 -42.16
CA ASN A 4 -52.50 -13.11 -42.23
C ASN A 4 -51.63 -11.83 -42.36
N ILE A 5 -50.72 -11.75 -41.37
CA ILE A 5 -49.25 -11.58 -41.46
C ILE A 5 -48.64 -10.21 -41.09
N SER A 6 -47.64 -10.33 -40.20
CA SER A 6 -46.50 -9.44 -39.89
C SER A 6 -46.73 -8.17 -39.07
N LEU A 7 -46.48 -8.28 -37.76
CA LEU A 7 -45.80 -7.22 -37.01
C LEU A 7 -44.56 -7.82 -36.34
N PHE A 8 -43.39 -7.41 -36.83
CA PHE A 8 -42.05 -7.70 -36.34
C PHE A 8 -41.47 -6.38 -35.82
N LEU A 9 -40.67 -6.47 -34.75
CA LEU A 9 -39.73 -5.46 -34.21
C LEU A 9 -40.30 -4.21 -33.51
N LEU A 10 -40.19 -4.20 -32.18
CA LEU A 10 -39.34 -3.28 -31.37
C LEU A 10 -39.92 -3.13 -29.96
N SER A 11 -39.41 -3.91 -29.00
CA SER A 11 -39.36 -3.54 -27.56
C SER A 11 -38.91 -4.71 -26.67
N VAL A 12 -37.64 -5.13 -26.74
CA VAL A 12 -36.96 -5.88 -25.65
C VAL A 12 -35.45 -5.63 -25.75
N ILE A 13 -34.95 -4.48 -25.28
CA ILE A 13 -33.56 -4.31 -24.82
C ILE A 13 -33.62 -3.23 -23.74
N LEU A 14 -33.38 -3.61 -22.48
CA LEU A 14 -32.86 -2.82 -21.35
C LEU A 14 -33.21 -3.51 -20.02
N ILE A 15 -32.70 -4.74 -19.86
CA ILE A 15 -32.40 -5.34 -18.55
C ILE A 15 -31.09 -6.10 -18.75
N PHE A 16 -29.96 -5.38 -18.77
CA PHE A 16 -28.67 -6.00 -18.52
C PHE A 16 -28.52 -6.09 -17.00
N GLY A 17 -29.05 -7.17 -16.43
CA GLY A 17 -28.46 -7.69 -15.21
C GLY A 17 -27.09 -8.26 -15.60
N CYS A 18 -26.06 -7.95 -14.82
CA CYS A 18 -24.83 -8.73 -14.88
C CYS A 18 -25.22 -10.21 -14.78
N PRO A 19 -24.82 -11.08 -15.74
CA PRO A 19 -25.02 -12.50 -15.56
C PRO A 19 -24.29 -12.88 -14.26
N PRO A 20 -24.90 -13.68 -13.36
CA PRO A 20 -24.16 -14.26 -12.26
C PRO A 20 -22.96 -15.01 -12.85
N PHE A 21 -21.81 -14.89 -12.21
CA PHE A 21 -20.58 -15.62 -12.53
C PHE A 21 -20.92 -17.12 -12.64
N GLU A 22 -21.20 -17.60 -13.86
CA GLU A 22 -21.31 -19.03 -14.12
C GLU A 22 -19.91 -19.59 -13.87
N SER A 23 -19.80 -20.48 -12.88
CA SER A 23 -18.59 -21.22 -12.57
C SER A 23 -18.11 -21.91 -13.85
N ARG A 24 -17.13 -21.31 -14.52
CA ARG A 24 -16.37 -22.02 -15.55
C ARG A 24 -15.61 -23.10 -14.82
N ASP A 25 -16.17 -24.30 -14.81
CA ASP A 25 -15.50 -25.51 -14.36
C ASP A 25 -14.30 -25.73 -15.28
N TYR A 26 -13.16 -25.19 -14.90
CA TYR A 26 -11.89 -25.60 -15.46
C TYR A 26 -11.78 -27.10 -15.19
N PRO A 27 -11.64 -27.96 -16.22
CA PRO A 27 -11.56 -29.41 -16.02
C PRO A 27 -10.27 -29.72 -15.26
N TYR A 28 -10.36 -29.69 -13.94
CA TYR A 28 -9.29 -30.04 -13.03
C TYR A 28 -9.16 -31.56 -13.05
N ASN A 29 -8.08 -32.04 -13.65
CA ASN A 29 -7.78 -33.46 -13.68
C ASN A 29 -7.27 -33.90 -12.29
N SER A 30 -8.21 -34.27 -11.41
CA SER A 30 -7.96 -34.72 -10.03
C SER A 30 -7.09 -35.97 -9.92
N ASP A 31 -6.75 -36.63 -11.04
CA ASP A 31 -5.84 -37.78 -11.09
C ASP A 31 -4.34 -37.40 -11.05
N PHE A 32 -3.99 -36.11 -10.90
CA PHE A 32 -2.61 -35.68 -10.61
C PHE A 32 -2.19 -36.02 -9.17
N LYS A 33 -2.16 -37.32 -8.85
CA LYS A 33 -1.60 -37.84 -7.60
C LYS A 33 -0.09 -37.63 -7.62
N ASN A 34 0.35 -36.58 -6.93
CA ASN A 34 1.69 -36.41 -6.38
C ASN A 34 2.80 -36.80 -7.38
N THR A 35 2.77 -36.19 -8.56
CA THR A 35 3.85 -36.35 -9.53
C THR A 35 5.15 -35.91 -8.89
N ASP A 36 6.19 -36.73 -9.04
CA ASP A 36 7.54 -36.38 -8.67
C ASP A 36 7.99 -35.19 -9.54
N TRP A 37 7.72 -33.97 -9.06
CA TRP A 37 8.00 -32.71 -9.76
C TRP A 37 9.47 -32.62 -10.19
N ALA A 38 10.36 -33.31 -9.45
CA ALA A 38 11.75 -33.55 -9.79
C ALA A 38 11.97 -34.08 -11.20
N LYS A 39 11.11 -35.01 -11.63
CA LYS A 39 11.24 -35.67 -12.93
C LYS A 39 10.71 -34.83 -14.09
N ASN A 40 9.84 -33.85 -13.80
CA ASN A 40 9.20 -33.01 -14.81
C ASN A 40 8.98 -31.60 -14.27
N PRO A 41 10.04 -30.81 -14.06
CA PRO A 41 9.95 -29.46 -13.50
C PRO A 41 9.11 -28.53 -14.40
N ASP A 42 9.11 -28.75 -15.72
CA ASP A 42 8.24 -28.03 -16.65
C ASP A 42 6.74 -28.25 -16.37
N LYS A 43 6.34 -29.47 -15.98
CA LYS A 43 4.96 -29.76 -15.58
C LYS A 43 4.59 -29.11 -14.25
N ALA A 44 5.55 -28.93 -13.35
CA ALA A 44 5.35 -28.21 -12.11
C ALA A 44 5.08 -26.72 -12.37
N ILE A 45 5.85 -26.10 -13.28
CA ILE A 45 5.62 -24.71 -13.70
C ILE A 45 4.29 -24.57 -14.41
N GLU A 46 3.98 -25.47 -15.36
CA GLU A 46 2.69 -25.49 -16.06
C GLU A 46 1.51 -25.61 -15.07
N TYR A 47 1.64 -26.46 -14.05
CA TYR A 47 0.64 -26.60 -13.00
C TYR A 47 0.46 -25.30 -12.20
N LEU A 48 1.53 -24.65 -11.74
CA LEU A 48 1.43 -23.37 -11.03
C LEU A 48 0.79 -22.29 -11.89
N VAL A 49 1.13 -22.22 -13.19
CA VAL A 49 0.53 -21.25 -14.11
C VAL A 49 -0.97 -21.49 -14.23
N ASN A 50 -1.39 -22.74 -14.47
CA ASN A 50 -2.80 -23.07 -14.71
C ASN A 50 -3.66 -23.05 -13.43
N SER A 51 -3.10 -23.45 -12.29
CA SER A 51 -3.86 -23.58 -11.03
C SER A 51 -3.81 -22.32 -10.17
N TYR A 52 -2.81 -21.45 -10.35
CA TYR A 52 -2.67 -20.21 -9.59
C TYR A 52 -2.64 -18.96 -10.46
N CYS A 53 -1.67 -18.84 -11.38
CA CYS A 53 -1.47 -17.58 -12.12
C CYS A 53 -2.71 -17.18 -12.94
N VAL A 54 -3.31 -18.11 -13.68
CA VAL A 54 -4.50 -17.86 -14.49
C VAL A 54 -5.70 -17.49 -13.62
N PRO A 55 -6.12 -18.29 -12.61
CA PRO A 55 -7.25 -17.92 -11.75
C PRO A 55 -7.04 -16.62 -10.97
N ALA A 56 -5.84 -16.37 -10.46
CA ALA A 56 -5.55 -15.14 -9.74
C ALA A 56 -5.66 -13.90 -10.66
N ALA A 57 -5.07 -13.97 -11.86
CA ALA A 57 -5.18 -12.89 -12.85
C ALA A 57 -6.63 -12.68 -13.30
N GLU A 58 -7.42 -13.74 -13.44
CA GLU A 58 -8.85 -13.62 -13.76
C GLU A 58 -9.63 -12.87 -12.70
N VAL A 59 -9.42 -13.19 -11.42
CA VAL A 59 -10.09 -12.49 -10.33
C VAL A 59 -9.65 -11.03 -10.32
N LEU A 60 -8.34 -10.75 -10.26
CA LEU A 60 -7.84 -9.39 -10.09
C LEU A 60 -8.16 -8.48 -11.27
N CYS A 61 -7.98 -8.95 -12.51
CA CYS A 61 -8.31 -8.18 -13.70
C CYS A 61 -9.83 -8.06 -13.89
N GLY A 62 -10.60 -9.06 -13.48
CA GLY A 62 -12.06 -9.01 -13.49
C GLY A 62 -12.57 -7.92 -12.56
N THR A 63 -12.04 -7.89 -11.34
CA THR A 63 -12.30 -6.81 -10.38
C THR A 63 -11.91 -5.45 -10.95
N ALA A 64 -10.73 -5.32 -11.56
CA ALA A 64 -10.31 -4.07 -12.18
C ALA A 64 -11.27 -3.62 -13.31
N ASP A 65 -11.72 -4.56 -14.15
CA ASP A 65 -12.69 -4.29 -15.20
C ASP A 65 -14.04 -3.84 -14.62
N ASP A 66 -14.54 -4.55 -13.61
CA ASP A 66 -15.77 -4.23 -12.89
C ASP A 66 -15.68 -2.85 -12.20
N CYS A 67 -14.49 -2.45 -11.75
CA CYS A 67 -14.19 -1.12 -11.19
C CYS A 67 -13.94 -0.04 -12.26
N GLY A 68 -14.10 -0.35 -13.55
CA GLY A 68 -14.07 0.62 -14.64
C GLY A 68 -12.67 1.07 -15.07
N CYS A 69 -11.64 0.26 -14.79
CA CYS A 69 -10.25 0.65 -15.03
C CYS A 69 -9.87 0.87 -16.51
N GLN A 70 -10.68 0.36 -17.45
CA GLN A 70 -10.49 0.52 -18.91
C GLN A 70 -10.37 1.97 -19.40
N LYS A 71 -10.88 2.92 -18.62
CA LYS A 71 -10.81 4.35 -18.94
C LYS A 71 -9.40 4.92 -18.77
N TYR A 72 -8.50 4.18 -18.09
CA TYR A 72 -7.27 4.72 -17.54
C TYR A 72 -6.04 3.92 -18.00
N PRO A 73 -5.34 4.36 -19.06
CA PRO A 73 -4.14 3.69 -19.57
C PRO A 73 -3.06 3.54 -18.49
N PRO A 74 -2.31 2.41 -18.42
CA PRO A 74 -2.22 1.37 -19.45
C PRO A 74 -3.17 0.20 -19.25
N PHE A 75 -4.20 0.33 -18.40
CA PHE A 75 -5.24 -0.67 -18.33
C PHE A 75 -6.11 -0.57 -19.60
N VAL A 76 -5.74 -1.34 -20.63
CA VAL A 76 -6.34 -1.28 -21.97
C VAL A 76 -7.59 -2.14 -22.08
N SER A 77 -7.50 -3.36 -21.56
CA SER A 77 -8.57 -4.36 -21.59
C SER A 77 -8.38 -5.37 -20.47
N PHE A 78 -9.47 -6.06 -20.10
CA PHE A 78 -9.43 -7.20 -19.18
C PHE A 78 -8.43 -8.26 -19.67
N GLU A 79 -8.46 -8.57 -20.98
CA GLU A 79 -7.53 -9.53 -21.58
C GLU A 79 -6.08 -9.05 -21.54
N HIS A 80 -5.82 -7.76 -21.78
CA HIS A 80 -4.48 -7.21 -21.67
C HIS A 80 -3.93 -7.28 -20.25
N CYS A 81 -4.76 -6.94 -19.25
CA CYS A 81 -4.42 -7.10 -17.84
C CYS A 81 -4.09 -8.56 -17.51
N LYS A 82 -4.94 -9.50 -17.96
CA LYS A 82 -4.73 -10.92 -17.72
C LYS A 82 -3.44 -11.42 -18.33
N GLU A 83 -3.20 -11.12 -19.61
CA GLU A 83 -1.96 -11.48 -20.30
C GLU A 83 -0.73 -10.96 -19.56
N TYR A 84 -0.78 -9.68 -19.14
CA TYR A 84 0.29 -9.05 -18.38
C TYR A 84 0.57 -9.75 -17.04
N LEU A 85 -0.47 -9.99 -16.22
CA LEU A 85 -0.32 -10.64 -14.93
C LEU A 85 0.08 -12.12 -15.04
N ILE A 86 -0.44 -12.84 -16.04
CA ILE A 86 -0.09 -14.23 -16.29
C ILE A 86 1.40 -14.34 -16.69
N GLU A 87 1.88 -13.51 -17.61
CA GLU A 87 3.30 -13.56 -18.01
C GLU A 87 4.21 -13.19 -16.84
N ARG A 88 3.89 -12.14 -16.06
CA ARG A 88 4.66 -11.80 -14.86
C ARG A 88 4.68 -12.93 -13.83
N CYS A 89 3.54 -13.57 -13.58
CA CYS A 89 3.46 -14.71 -12.66
C CYS A 89 4.24 -15.92 -13.18
N LYS A 90 4.18 -16.19 -14.49
CA LYS A 90 4.91 -17.27 -15.17
C LYS A 90 6.42 -17.06 -15.14
N GLU A 91 6.92 -15.83 -15.26
CA GLU A 91 8.33 -15.50 -15.04
C GLU A 91 8.76 -15.87 -13.62
N GLY A 92 7.96 -15.48 -12.62
CA GLY A 92 8.16 -15.84 -11.22
C GLY A 92 8.18 -17.35 -10.99
N ALA A 93 7.18 -18.07 -11.50
CA ALA A 93 7.12 -19.53 -11.42
C ALA A 93 8.32 -20.19 -12.11
N SER A 94 8.71 -19.73 -13.29
CA SER A 94 9.83 -20.28 -14.06
C SER A 94 11.17 -20.19 -13.32
N SER A 95 11.34 -19.20 -12.44
CA SER A 95 12.53 -19.10 -11.58
C SER A 95 12.70 -20.29 -10.63
N LEU A 96 11.61 -21.02 -10.31
CA LEU A 96 11.61 -22.20 -9.44
C LEU A 96 12.02 -23.48 -10.15
N LYS A 97 12.17 -23.46 -11.48
CA LYS A 97 12.43 -24.68 -12.29
C LYS A 97 13.68 -25.44 -11.84
N GLY A 98 14.76 -24.73 -11.49
CA GLY A 98 15.99 -25.35 -10.97
C GLY A 98 15.73 -26.12 -9.66
N LEU A 99 15.04 -25.48 -8.72
CA LEU A 99 14.73 -26.06 -7.41
C LEU A 99 13.76 -27.25 -7.49
N PHE A 100 12.82 -27.23 -8.45
CA PHE A 100 12.02 -28.42 -8.75
C PHE A 100 12.89 -29.55 -9.29
N SER A 101 13.82 -29.27 -10.22
CA SER A 101 14.71 -30.28 -10.83
C SER A 101 15.56 -31.00 -9.78
N ASP A 102 15.96 -30.31 -8.72
CA ASP A 102 16.71 -30.87 -7.59
C ASP A 102 15.85 -31.77 -6.68
N GLY A 103 14.55 -31.89 -6.95
CA GLY A 103 13.59 -32.69 -6.19
C GLY A 103 13.31 -32.18 -4.78
N ARG A 104 13.69 -30.93 -4.53
CA ARG A 104 13.60 -30.24 -3.24
C ARG A 104 12.22 -29.63 -3.01
N LEU A 105 11.58 -29.13 -4.06
CA LEU A 105 10.28 -28.46 -3.95
C LEU A 105 9.10 -29.40 -4.12
N GLU A 106 8.04 -29.08 -3.39
CA GLU A 106 6.73 -29.67 -3.49
C GLU A 106 5.67 -28.58 -3.65
N ILE A 107 4.63 -28.87 -4.42
CA ILE A 107 3.47 -28.00 -4.60
C ILE A 107 2.33 -28.54 -3.74
N SER A 108 1.60 -27.66 -3.07
CA SER A 108 0.39 -28.01 -2.33
C SER A 108 -0.87 -27.55 -3.06
N PRO A 109 -1.60 -28.46 -3.75
CA PRO A 109 -2.84 -28.12 -4.44
C PRO A 109 -3.90 -27.45 -3.54
N SER A 110 -4.06 -27.96 -2.31
CA SER A 110 -5.06 -27.42 -1.37
C SER A 110 -4.73 -26.01 -0.91
N GLU A 111 -3.45 -25.66 -0.80
CA GLU A 111 -3.03 -24.30 -0.43
C GLU A 111 -3.21 -23.34 -1.61
N ILE A 112 -3.04 -23.81 -2.86
CA ILE A 112 -3.35 -23.01 -4.05
C ILE A 112 -4.85 -22.71 -4.10
N GLU A 113 -5.69 -23.73 -3.95
CA GLU A 113 -7.14 -23.56 -3.92
C GLU A 113 -7.56 -22.60 -2.79
N GLY A 114 -7.04 -22.80 -1.59
CA GLY A 114 -7.28 -21.91 -0.44
C GLY A 114 -6.85 -20.47 -0.72
N CYS A 115 -5.70 -20.26 -1.35
CA CYS A 115 -5.22 -18.94 -1.75
C CYS A 115 -6.17 -18.27 -2.77
N ILE A 116 -6.59 -18.99 -3.82
CA ILE A 116 -7.51 -18.45 -4.82
C ILE A 116 -8.87 -18.10 -4.20
N GLU A 117 -9.41 -18.94 -3.31
CA GLU A 117 -10.65 -18.63 -2.60
C GLU A 117 -10.55 -17.36 -1.75
N ARG A 118 -9.38 -17.08 -1.16
CA ARG A 118 -9.17 -15.81 -0.46
C ARG A 118 -8.97 -14.63 -1.40
N ILE A 119 -8.29 -14.83 -2.53
CA ILE A 119 -8.15 -13.78 -3.55
C ILE A 119 -9.54 -13.40 -4.09
N LYS A 120 -10.46 -14.35 -4.27
CA LYS A 120 -11.85 -14.07 -4.67
C LYS A 120 -12.57 -13.15 -3.69
N LYS A 121 -12.22 -13.15 -2.40
CA LYS A 121 -12.79 -12.19 -1.43
C LYS A 121 -12.40 -10.74 -1.73
N ILE A 122 -11.30 -10.51 -2.44
CA ILE A 122 -10.86 -9.19 -2.90
C ILE A 122 -11.80 -8.63 -3.94
N GLY A 123 -12.41 -9.46 -4.80
CA GLY A 123 -13.28 -8.97 -5.88
C GLY A 123 -14.53 -8.23 -5.42
N GLN A 124 -14.74 -8.17 -4.10
CA GLN A 124 -15.77 -7.38 -3.47
C GLN A 124 -15.30 -5.94 -3.12
N SER A 125 -14.02 -5.66 -3.25
CA SER A 125 -13.35 -4.39 -2.96
C SER A 125 -12.53 -3.93 -4.17
N CYS A 126 -12.67 -2.68 -4.63
CA CYS A 126 -11.95 -2.13 -5.80
C CYS A 126 -10.46 -1.83 -5.55
N ASP A 127 -9.81 -2.68 -4.77
CA ASP A 127 -8.53 -2.41 -4.15
C ASP A 127 -7.60 -3.59 -4.25
N ILE A 128 -6.31 -3.27 -4.21
CA ILE A 128 -5.26 -4.27 -4.21
C ILE A 128 -5.12 -4.81 -2.78
N PRO A 129 -5.14 -6.14 -2.58
CA PRO A 129 -4.92 -6.73 -1.26
C PRO A 129 -3.54 -6.38 -0.70
N ASP A 130 -3.46 -6.21 0.63
CA ASP A 130 -2.19 -6.07 1.33
C ASP A 130 -1.27 -7.26 1.03
N GLY A 131 -0.05 -6.95 0.57
CA GLY A 131 0.94 -7.95 0.15
C GLY A 131 1.31 -8.93 1.28
N LYS A 132 1.39 -8.47 2.54
CA LYS A 132 1.74 -9.34 3.68
C LYS A 132 0.62 -10.33 4.00
N LYS A 133 -0.64 -9.93 3.82
CA LYS A 133 -1.78 -10.83 3.98
C LYS A 133 -1.79 -11.87 2.86
N LEU A 134 -1.60 -11.46 1.61
CA LEU A 134 -1.48 -12.39 0.49
C LEU A 134 -0.33 -13.38 0.71
N ASP A 135 0.85 -12.90 1.09
CA ASP A 135 2.00 -13.77 1.37
C ASP A 135 1.65 -14.77 2.47
N THR A 136 1.01 -14.35 3.55
CA THR A 136 0.63 -15.23 4.67
C THR A 136 -0.22 -16.41 4.22
N VAL A 137 -1.17 -16.17 3.30
CA VAL A 137 -2.14 -17.15 2.82
C VAL A 137 -1.57 -17.98 1.67
N CYS A 138 -0.84 -17.35 0.75
CA CYS A 138 -0.45 -17.96 -0.52
C CYS A 138 0.98 -18.54 -0.50
N LYS A 139 1.85 -18.17 0.46
CA LYS A 139 3.24 -18.66 0.49
C LYS A 139 3.37 -20.19 0.62
N LYS A 140 2.34 -20.88 1.13
CA LYS A 140 2.37 -22.35 1.36
C LYS A 140 2.12 -23.16 0.08
N MET A 141 1.84 -22.51 -1.04
CA MET A 141 1.61 -23.17 -2.33
C MET A 141 2.84 -23.96 -2.80
N VAL A 142 4.05 -23.48 -2.51
CA VAL A 142 5.31 -24.14 -2.85
C VAL A 142 6.24 -24.13 -1.64
N TYR A 143 6.86 -25.28 -1.33
CA TYR A 143 7.76 -25.40 -0.19
C TYR A 143 8.86 -26.45 -0.42
N ASP A 144 9.97 -26.32 0.30
CA ASP A 144 11.05 -27.31 0.38
C ASP A 144 10.63 -28.51 1.25
N ARG A 145 10.92 -29.71 0.79
CA ARG A 145 10.64 -30.98 1.48
C ARG A 145 11.42 -31.17 2.78
N GLY A 146 12.47 -30.39 3.03
CA GLY A 146 13.24 -30.45 4.27
C GLY A 146 12.34 -30.32 5.50
N ASN A 147 12.43 -31.30 6.40
CA ASN A 147 11.77 -31.25 7.69
C ASN A 147 12.52 -30.29 8.63
N LEU A 148 11.93 -29.98 9.79
CA LEU A 148 12.58 -29.15 10.80
C LEU A 148 13.95 -29.72 11.20
N GLY A 149 14.99 -28.87 11.15
CA GLY A 149 16.39 -29.22 11.42
C GLY A 149 17.12 -29.84 10.23
N GLU A 150 16.44 -30.15 9.13
CA GLU A 150 17.07 -30.62 7.90
C GLU A 150 17.54 -29.44 7.03
N GLN A 151 18.40 -29.75 6.05
CA GLN A 151 18.80 -28.76 5.07
C GLN A 151 17.60 -28.30 4.23
N CYS A 152 17.62 -27.05 3.80
CA CYS A 152 16.65 -26.44 2.89
C CYS A 152 17.37 -25.46 1.96
N THR A 153 16.77 -25.17 0.81
CA THR A 153 17.31 -24.20 -0.16
C THR A 153 16.28 -23.16 -0.59
N TYR A 154 15.01 -23.36 -0.24
CA TYR A 154 13.92 -22.45 -0.56
C TYR A 154 13.30 -21.87 0.70
N MET A 155 12.82 -20.62 0.61
CA MET A 155 12.37 -19.81 1.73
C MET A 155 11.42 -20.56 2.69
N ILE A 156 10.46 -21.31 2.16
CA ILE A 156 9.48 -22.06 2.96
C ILE A 156 9.84 -23.55 2.95
N CYS A 157 9.76 -24.22 4.09
CA CYS A 157 10.06 -25.65 4.24
C CYS A 157 9.05 -26.35 5.16
N ASN A 158 9.23 -27.64 5.42
CA ASN A 158 8.39 -28.44 6.34
C ASN A 158 6.88 -28.25 6.09
N LYS A 159 6.45 -28.45 4.83
CA LYS A 159 5.03 -28.34 4.41
C LYS A 159 4.40 -26.99 4.74
N GLY A 160 5.16 -25.91 4.62
CA GLY A 160 4.65 -24.56 4.90
C GLY A 160 4.82 -24.08 6.33
N ASN A 161 5.36 -24.92 7.23
CA ASN A 161 5.46 -24.62 8.66
C ASN A 161 6.91 -24.33 9.12
N GLY A 162 7.84 -24.19 8.18
CA GLY A 162 9.22 -23.81 8.45
C GLY A 162 9.73 -22.71 7.53
N LEU A 163 10.72 -21.97 8.02
CA LEU A 163 11.50 -20.98 7.29
C LEU A 163 12.91 -21.52 7.08
N CYS A 164 13.41 -21.43 5.86
CA CYS A 164 14.79 -21.75 5.57
C CYS A 164 15.70 -20.58 5.96
N LYS A 165 16.46 -20.76 7.03
CA LYS A 165 17.43 -19.78 7.51
C LYS A 165 18.80 -20.45 7.59
N ASP A 166 19.79 -19.84 6.95
CA ASP A 166 21.17 -20.35 6.89
C ASP A 166 21.26 -21.80 6.38
N GLY A 167 20.38 -22.15 5.42
CA GLY A 167 20.31 -23.47 4.80
C GLY A 167 19.72 -24.56 5.69
N VAL A 168 19.14 -24.22 6.85
CA VAL A 168 18.46 -25.14 7.77
C VAL A 168 16.99 -24.76 7.93
N CYS A 169 16.12 -25.75 7.89
CA CYS A 169 14.69 -25.55 8.04
C CYS A 169 14.36 -25.33 9.52
N LEU A 170 14.05 -24.10 9.90
CA LEU A 170 13.65 -23.74 11.25
C LEU A 170 12.13 -23.67 11.34
N ARG A 171 11.58 -23.97 12.52
CA ARG A 171 10.14 -23.87 12.74
C ARG A 171 9.72 -22.40 12.64
N LEU A 172 8.65 -22.13 11.90
CA LEU A 172 8.04 -20.81 11.93
C LEU A 172 7.43 -20.54 13.32
N PRO A 173 7.50 -19.29 13.81
CA PRO A 173 6.84 -18.94 15.05
C PRO A 173 5.33 -19.18 14.93
N SER A 174 4.76 -19.78 15.97
CA SER A 174 3.33 -20.00 16.15
C SER A 174 2.71 -18.84 16.88
N GLU A 175 1.38 -18.86 17.03
CA GLU A 175 0.63 -17.81 17.72
C GLU A 175 1.29 -17.38 19.04
N SER A 176 1.34 -16.07 19.27
CA SER A 176 1.98 -15.38 20.40
C SER A 176 3.51 -15.47 20.49
N GLU A 177 4.18 -16.26 19.65
CA GLU A 177 5.65 -16.30 19.60
C GLU A 177 6.21 -15.08 18.84
N SER A 178 7.46 -14.72 19.16
CA SER A 178 8.15 -13.61 18.51
C SER A 178 8.45 -13.90 17.04
N CYS A 179 8.29 -12.90 16.19
CA CYS A 179 8.50 -13.00 14.75
C CYS A 179 9.10 -11.71 14.17
N GLU A 180 9.76 -11.85 13.02
CA GLU A 180 10.28 -10.75 12.19
C GLU A 180 9.63 -10.76 10.78
N GLY A 181 8.65 -11.63 10.55
CA GLY A 181 8.01 -11.74 9.23
C GLY A 181 6.97 -12.86 9.15
N LEU A 182 7.39 -14.07 8.82
CA LEU A 182 6.47 -15.18 8.58
C LEU A 182 6.10 -15.93 9.86
N CYS A 183 4.85 -16.38 9.92
CA CYS A 183 4.34 -17.27 10.98
C CYS A 183 3.71 -18.54 10.40
N THR A 184 3.54 -19.57 11.24
CA THR A 184 2.79 -20.80 10.91
C THR A 184 1.27 -20.57 10.99
N ASP A 185 0.48 -21.54 10.51
CA ASP A 185 -0.98 -21.61 10.72
C ASP A 185 -1.74 -20.38 10.25
N GLU A 186 -1.26 -19.74 9.17
CA GLU A 186 -1.88 -18.55 8.56
C GLU A 186 -1.92 -17.33 9.50
N ASN A 187 -1.08 -17.34 10.53
CA ASN A 187 -0.84 -16.18 11.37
C ASN A 187 0.02 -15.16 10.61
N ILE A 188 -0.13 -13.89 10.99
CA ILE A 188 0.65 -12.76 10.47
C ILE A 188 1.49 -12.16 11.61
N CYS A 189 2.67 -11.65 11.27
CA CYS A 189 3.53 -11.00 12.24
C CYS A 189 3.11 -9.54 12.45
N ILE A 190 2.57 -9.26 13.64
CA ILE A 190 2.07 -7.94 14.03
C ILE A 190 2.72 -7.59 15.37
N ASP A 191 3.38 -6.43 15.42
CA ASP A 191 4.12 -5.96 16.60
C ASP A 191 5.14 -6.97 17.12
N GLY A 192 5.83 -7.65 16.19
CA GLY A 192 6.84 -8.66 16.49
C GLY A 192 6.28 -9.95 17.09
N LYS A 193 4.96 -10.20 17.01
CA LYS A 193 4.33 -11.45 17.44
C LYS A 193 3.42 -12.03 16.37
N CYS A 194 3.39 -13.35 16.28
CA CYS A 194 2.45 -14.04 15.41
C CYS A 194 1.04 -13.94 15.98
N LYS A 195 0.13 -13.34 15.22
CA LYS A 195 -1.29 -13.24 15.56
C LYS A 195 -2.12 -13.92 14.48
N LYS A 196 -3.18 -14.60 14.90
CA LYS A 196 -4.15 -15.15 13.97
C LYS A 196 -4.93 -14.02 13.31
N LEU A 197 -5.16 -14.15 12.00
CA LEU A 197 -6.09 -13.26 11.32
C LEU A 197 -7.49 -13.45 11.90
N VAL A 198 -8.11 -12.33 12.20
CA VAL A 198 -9.39 -12.23 12.86
C VAL A 198 -10.48 -12.29 11.79
N SER A 199 -11.38 -13.25 11.94
CA SER A 199 -12.55 -13.39 11.06
C SER A 199 -13.56 -12.27 11.29
N GLU A 200 -14.58 -12.19 10.44
CA GLU A 200 -15.67 -11.23 10.60
C GLU A 200 -16.28 -11.30 12.01
N ASN A 201 -16.60 -10.13 12.55
CA ASN A 201 -17.07 -9.85 13.92
C ASN A 201 -16.07 -10.17 15.06
N GLY A 202 -14.83 -10.57 14.75
CA GLY A 202 -13.80 -10.77 15.77
C GLY A 202 -13.09 -9.47 16.16
N GLU A 203 -12.54 -9.41 17.38
CA GLU A 203 -11.87 -8.21 17.90
C GLU A 203 -10.54 -7.90 17.20
N CYS A 204 -10.28 -6.63 16.91
CA CYS A 204 -9.07 -6.17 16.23
C CYS A 204 -8.66 -4.77 16.72
N ASN A 205 -7.40 -4.41 16.55
CA ASN A 205 -6.87 -3.07 16.83
C ASN A 205 -6.52 -2.31 15.55
N ASN A 206 -6.19 -3.04 14.49
CA ASN A 206 -5.88 -2.47 13.20
C ASN A 206 -6.24 -3.46 12.09
N ASP A 207 -6.17 -2.92 10.90
CA ASP A 207 -6.53 -3.51 9.66
C ASP A 207 -5.74 -4.74 9.24
N LEU A 208 -4.50 -4.85 9.69
CA LEU A 208 -3.62 -5.99 9.43
C LEU A 208 -4.07 -7.22 10.23
N GLU A 209 -4.76 -7.02 11.35
CA GLU A 209 -5.28 -8.11 12.20
C GLU A 209 -6.47 -8.83 11.56
N CYS A 210 -7.20 -8.22 10.63
CA CYS A 210 -8.38 -8.82 9.99
C CYS A 210 -8.05 -9.72 8.78
N ASP A 211 -8.84 -10.77 8.54
CA ASP A 211 -8.69 -11.65 7.36
C ASP A 211 -8.78 -10.88 6.02
N ILE A 212 -8.36 -11.51 4.93
CA ILE A 212 -8.40 -10.90 3.58
C ILE A 212 -9.84 -10.52 3.22
N GLY A 213 -10.00 -9.28 2.72
CA GLY A 213 -11.31 -8.69 2.41
C GLY A 213 -12.05 -8.09 3.61
N LEU A 214 -11.46 -8.14 4.81
CA LEU A 214 -12.01 -7.54 6.03
C LEU A 214 -11.18 -6.35 6.51
N VAL A 215 -11.87 -5.43 7.21
CA VAL A 215 -11.24 -4.28 7.85
C VAL A 215 -11.57 -4.14 9.32
N CYS A 216 -10.68 -3.52 10.08
CA CYS A 216 -10.87 -3.35 11.51
C CYS A 216 -11.70 -2.11 11.80
N LYS A 217 -12.94 -2.35 12.22
CA LYS A 217 -13.97 -1.34 12.35
C LYS A 217 -14.49 -1.28 13.78
N ASN A 218 -14.33 -0.16 14.47
CA ASN A 218 -14.70 0.00 15.88
C ASN A 218 -14.22 -1.16 16.78
N GLY A 219 -13.00 -1.65 16.52
CA GLY A 219 -12.42 -2.76 17.24
C GLY A 219 -12.92 -4.15 16.82
N SER A 220 -13.66 -4.27 15.71
CA SER A 220 -14.17 -5.53 15.18
C SER A 220 -13.93 -5.66 13.68
N CYS A 221 -13.46 -6.82 13.22
CA CYS A 221 -13.28 -7.07 11.79
C CYS A 221 -14.62 -7.15 11.08
N SER A 222 -14.79 -6.43 9.98
CA SER A 222 -16.02 -6.44 9.20
C SER A 222 -15.73 -6.43 7.72
N ILE A 223 -16.59 -7.08 6.95
CA ILE A 223 -16.66 -6.86 5.50
C ILE A 223 -17.11 -5.42 5.28
N LEU A 224 -16.42 -4.69 4.40
CA LEU A 224 -16.88 -3.36 4.00
C LEU A 224 -18.05 -3.41 3.01
N ASN A 225 -18.26 -4.55 2.36
CA ASN A 225 -19.07 -4.73 1.14
C ASN A 225 -20.58 -4.67 1.33
N GLU A 226 -21.07 -4.62 2.56
CA GLU A 226 -22.46 -4.23 2.79
C GLU A 226 -22.48 -2.73 2.97
N ASN A 227 -22.79 -1.97 1.91
CA ASN A 227 -23.04 -0.54 1.94
C ASN A 227 -23.80 -0.17 3.24
N PRO A 228 -23.11 0.26 4.32
CA PRO A 228 -23.80 0.43 5.57
C PRO A 228 -24.52 1.76 5.39
N ILE A 229 -25.84 1.70 5.29
CA ILE A 229 -26.67 2.89 5.42
C ILE A 229 -26.36 3.59 6.75
N VAL A 230 -25.75 2.89 7.73
CA VAL A 230 -25.44 3.42 9.06
C VAL A 230 -23.97 3.25 9.47
N CYS A 231 -23.34 4.34 9.94
CA CYS A 231 -21.97 4.37 10.46
C CYS A 231 -21.85 5.20 11.74
N HIS A 232 -20.77 5.03 12.50
CA HIS A 232 -20.35 5.83 13.65
C HIS A 232 -19.06 6.63 13.36
N THR A 233 -18.10 6.05 12.64
CA THR A 233 -16.83 6.67 12.22
C THR A 233 -16.46 6.27 10.78
N SER A 234 -15.53 6.95 10.11
CA SER A 234 -15.16 6.63 8.71
C SER A 234 -14.54 5.25 8.53
N ALA A 235 -13.91 4.71 9.57
CA ALA A 235 -13.46 3.31 9.61
C ALA A 235 -14.61 2.30 9.43
N ASP A 236 -15.85 2.77 9.60
CA ASP A 236 -17.05 1.99 9.39
C ASP A 236 -17.46 1.83 7.94
N CYS A 237 -16.86 2.59 7.05
CA CYS A 237 -17.31 2.72 5.68
C CYS A 237 -16.36 2.02 4.70
N LEU A 238 -16.88 1.76 3.49
CA LEU A 238 -16.11 1.22 2.38
C LEU A 238 -14.81 2.00 2.13
N TRP A 239 -13.87 1.36 1.43
CA TRP A 239 -12.70 2.05 0.90
C TRP A 239 -13.13 3.23 0.05
N GLY A 240 -12.54 4.40 0.31
CA GLY A 240 -12.98 5.66 -0.27
C GLY A 240 -14.29 6.22 0.29
N TYR A 241 -14.84 5.71 1.40
CA TYR A 241 -16.08 6.22 2.04
C TYR A 241 -15.83 6.83 3.43
N ILE A 242 -16.53 7.92 3.73
CA ILE A 242 -16.48 8.65 5.00
C ILE A 242 -17.82 8.54 5.74
N CYS A 243 -17.77 8.47 7.07
CA CYS A 243 -18.99 8.48 7.86
C CYS A 243 -19.50 9.90 8.08
N LYS A 244 -20.64 10.24 7.49
CA LYS A 244 -21.26 11.57 7.62
C LYS A 244 -22.71 11.47 8.03
N ASN A 245 -23.05 12.11 9.15
CA ASN A 245 -24.39 12.06 9.74
C ASN A 245 -24.88 10.62 9.98
N GLY A 246 -23.94 9.75 10.33
CA GLY A 246 -24.21 8.33 10.57
C GLY A 246 -24.57 7.54 9.32
N VAL A 247 -24.19 7.99 8.11
CA VAL A 247 -24.32 7.25 6.85
C VAL A 247 -22.96 7.19 6.16
N CYS A 248 -22.60 6.04 5.59
CA CYS A 248 -21.43 5.95 4.73
C CYS A 248 -21.74 6.64 3.41
N LEU A 249 -21.07 7.77 3.21
CA LEU A 249 -21.05 8.46 1.93
C LEU A 249 -19.67 8.22 1.35
N GLU A 250 -19.56 8.23 0.04
CA GLU A 250 -18.25 8.31 -0.59
C GLU A 250 -17.53 9.50 0.07
N ALA A 251 -16.32 9.24 0.59
CA ALA A 251 -15.44 10.30 1.06
C ALA A 251 -15.28 11.28 -0.09
N GLU A 252 -14.88 12.50 0.16
CA GLU A 252 -14.44 13.35 -0.95
C GLU A 252 -13.00 12.98 -1.25
N ASP A 253 -12.51 13.18 -2.47
CA ASP A 253 -11.16 12.67 -2.91
C ASP A 253 -10.02 13.30 -2.20
N ARG A 254 -10.44 14.07 -1.25
CA ARG A 254 -10.21 15.45 -1.21
C ARG A 254 -9.69 15.70 0.18
N CYS A 255 -8.75 14.89 0.65
CA CYS A 255 -8.36 14.98 2.03
C CYS A 255 -7.29 15.98 2.28
N ILE A 256 -7.23 16.45 3.49
CA ILE A 256 -6.57 17.70 3.76
C ILE A 256 -5.97 17.77 5.10
N ALA A 257 -6.74 17.19 5.97
CA ALA A 257 -6.25 16.54 7.13
C ALA A 257 -6.11 15.06 6.78
N GLU A 258 -5.34 14.36 7.60
CA GLU A 258 -5.39 12.91 7.71
C GLU A 258 -6.82 12.36 7.94
N ASN A 259 -7.80 13.18 8.37
CA ASN A 259 -9.15 12.73 8.76
C ASN A 259 -10.29 12.99 7.75
N THR A 260 -9.99 13.55 6.58
CA THR A 260 -11.00 13.86 5.51
C THR A 260 -11.04 12.81 4.41
N CYS A 261 -9.95 12.08 4.39
CA CYS A 261 -9.68 10.81 3.81
C CYS A 261 -10.80 9.82 4.24
N GLY A 262 -11.27 8.97 3.32
CA GLY A 262 -12.21 7.89 3.61
C GLY A 262 -11.63 6.86 4.57
N ASN A 263 -12.00 5.60 4.44
CA ASN A 263 -11.33 4.57 5.21
C ASN A 263 -10.00 4.16 4.54
N ARG A 264 -8.86 4.12 5.26
CA ARG A 264 -7.61 3.32 5.00
C ARG A 264 -6.56 3.78 4.00
N GLU A 265 -6.63 4.97 3.54
CA GLU A 265 -5.71 5.50 2.56
C GLU A 265 -5.04 6.72 3.24
N GLU A 266 -4.09 7.38 2.59
CA GLU A 266 -3.28 8.39 3.29
C GLU A 266 -3.19 9.66 2.49
N CYS A 267 -3.46 10.80 3.15
CA CYS A 267 -3.23 12.14 2.62
C CYS A 267 -1.75 12.29 2.26
N VAL A 268 -1.35 11.89 1.06
CA VAL A 268 0.02 12.10 0.60
C VAL A 268 0.22 13.61 0.51
N LEU A 269 1.38 14.16 0.88
CA LEU A 269 1.52 15.61 1.08
C LEU A 269 2.22 16.39 -0.05
N LEU A 270 2.82 15.70 -1.03
CA LEU A 270 3.38 16.35 -2.22
C LEU A 270 2.35 16.42 -3.37
N SER A 271 2.19 17.62 -3.94
CA SER A 271 1.42 18.14 -5.11
C SER A 271 -0.12 18.03 -5.40
N GLU A 272 -1.03 17.32 -4.69
CA GLU A 272 -2.55 17.49 -4.84
C GLU A 272 -3.55 17.30 -3.65
N TYR A 273 -3.15 17.37 -2.39
CA TYR A 273 -3.77 16.85 -1.14
C TYR A 273 -4.50 15.50 -1.03
N ARG A 274 -4.63 14.69 -2.04
CA ARG A 274 -5.51 13.54 -1.95
C ARG A 274 -4.92 12.29 -1.26
N CYS A 275 -5.78 11.34 -0.95
CA CYS A 275 -5.43 10.12 -0.23
C CYS A 275 -5.00 8.82 -1.03
N ARG A 276 -3.79 8.27 -1.11
CA ARG A 276 -3.51 7.06 -2.00
C ARG A 276 -2.95 5.82 -1.29
N LEU A 277 -2.78 4.68 -2.00
CA LEU A 277 -2.01 3.50 -1.54
C LEU A 277 -0.52 3.51 -2.01
N PRO A 278 0.44 2.86 -1.30
CA PRO A 278 1.87 2.71 -1.71
C PRO A 278 2.17 1.72 -2.88
N SER A 279 3.30 1.86 -3.61
CA SER A 279 3.69 1.00 -4.79
C SER A 279 4.51 -0.26 -4.45
N LEU A 280 4.22 -1.39 -5.08
CA LEU A 280 4.80 -2.70 -4.77
C LEU A 280 6.13 -3.01 -5.52
N GLU A 281 6.77 -4.14 -5.21
CA GLU A 281 8.06 -4.53 -5.80
C GLU A 281 7.98 -4.74 -7.33
N ASN A 282 9.02 -4.31 -8.04
CA ASN A 282 9.17 -4.20 -9.49
C ASN A 282 8.20 -3.24 -10.21
N GLU A 283 7.33 -2.54 -9.49
CA GLU A 283 6.44 -1.54 -10.06
C GLU A 283 7.19 -0.24 -10.38
N LEU A 284 6.72 0.50 -11.38
CA LEU A 284 7.34 1.76 -11.76
C LEU A 284 7.26 2.75 -10.60
N CYS A 285 8.35 3.47 -10.39
CA CYS A 285 8.47 4.56 -9.45
C CYS A 285 9.30 5.68 -10.06
N SER A 286 9.01 6.91 -9.67
CA SER A 286 9.88 8.06 -9.96
C SER A 286 10.76 8.40 -8.76
N SER A 287 10.32 8.02 -7.55
CA SER A 287 11.00 8.22 -6.28
C SER A 287 10.71 7.07 -5.31
N SER A 288 11.52 6.92 -4.28
CA SER A 288 11.35 5.83 -3.29
C SER A 288 10.18 6.03 -2.34
N ASP A 289 9.68 7.26 -2.19
CA ASP A 289 8.50 7.58 -1.37
C ASP A 289 7.20 7.04 -1.99
N GLU A 290 7.26 6.66 -3.27
CA GLU A 290 6.16 5.99 -3.96
C GLU A 290 6.12 4.50 -3.66
N CYS A 291 7.19 3.91 -3.12
CA CYS A 291 7.28 2.49 -2.87
C CYS A 291 6.73 2.13 -1.48
N ASP A 292 6.16 0.93 -1.38
CA ASP A 292 5.68 0.32 -0.14
C ASP A 292 6.85 0.14 0.84
N ASP A 293 6.51 0.02 2.11
CA ASP A 293 7.47 -0.04 3.20
C ASP A 293 8.50 -1.16 2.99
N GLY A 294 9.78 -0.80 3.00
CA GLY A 294 10.89 -1.74 2.78
C GLY A 294 11.30 -1.92 1.31
N LEU A 295 10.73 -1.12 0.41
CA LEU A 295 11.16 -1.00 -0.98
C LEU A 295 11.75 0.38 -1.24
N TYR A 296 12.50 0.52 -2.33
CA TYR A 296 12.99 1.81 -2.81
C TYR A 296 13.10 1.83 -4.33
N CYS A 297 13.13 3.03 -4.90
CA CYS A 297 13.17 3.20 -6.33
C CYS A 297 14.58 3.06 -6.90
N ASN A 298 14.85 1.98 -7.62
CA ASN A 298 16.10 1.75 -8.33
C ASN A 298 15.84 1.67 -9.84
N LYS A 299 16.43 2.59 -10.60
CA LYS A 299 16.30 2.65 -12.08
C LYS A 299 14.84 2.63 -12.54
N GLY A 300 13.99 3.39 -11.83
CA GLY A 300 12.58 3.57 -12.16
C GLY A 300 11.68 2.40 -11.75
N LYS A 301 12.16 1.48 -10.90
CA LYS A 301 11.35 0.40 -10.34
C LYS A 301 11.55 0.29 -8.84
N CYS A 302 10.47 0.07 -8.09
CA CYS A 302 10.55 -0.29 -6.69
C CYS A 302 11.27 -1.64 -6.59
N VAL A 303 12.33 -1.73 -5.82
CA VAL A 303 13.04 -2.99 -5.56
C VAL A 303 13.19 -3.15 -4.06
N ARG A 304 13.39 -4.38 -3.60
CA ARG A 304 13.64 -4.65 -2.18
C ARG A 304 14.79 -3.78 -1.68
N ALA A 305 14.53 -3.05 -0.60
CA ALA A 305 15.60 -2.33 0.08
C ALA A 305 16.49 -3.32 0.85
N PRO A 306 17.79 -3.02 1.03
CA PRO A 306 18.71 -3.92 1.71
C PRO A 306 18.27 -4.22 3.15
N GLU A 307 18.35 -5.49 3.53
CA GLU A 307 17.99 -5.98 4.86
C GLU A 307 19.10 -5.71 5.87
N ARG A 308 18.89 -6.08 7.14
CA ARG A 308 19.86 -5.83 8.21
C ARG A 308 21.27 -6.35 7.86
N GLU A 309 22.29 -5.57 8.21
CA GLU A 309 23.71 -5.81 7.94
C GLU A 309 24.10 -5.76 6.45
N GLU A 310 23.15 -5.52 5.55
CA GLU A 310 23.45 -5.26 4.14
C GLU A 310 23.75 -3.79 3.91
N LYS A 311 24.51 -3.50 2.86
CA LYS A 311 24.85 -2.11 2.51
C LYS A 311 23.60 -1.34 2.11
N CYS A 312 23.41 -0.16 2.68
CA CYS A 312 22.28 0.70 2.34
C CYS A 312 22.26 1.00 0.83
N ALA A 313 21.07 0.93 0.25
CA ALA A 313 20.91 1.24 -1.16
C ALA A 313 20.92 2.75 -1.35
N ASP A 314 21.72 3.21 -2.31
CA ASP A 314 22.01 4.64 -2.55
C ASP A 314 22.45 5.39 -1.28
N GLY A 315 22.97 4.68 -0.26
CA GLY A 315 23.37 5.25 1.02
C GLY A 315 22.21 5.73 1.90
N ILE A 316 20.96 5.38 1.58
CA ILE A 316 19.75 5.90 2.25
C ILE A 316 18.79 4.77 2.58
N TYR A 317 18.49 3.91 1.62
CA TYR A 317 17.36 3.00 1.70
C TYR A 317 17.73 1.68 2.37
N CYS A 318 16.83 1.22 3.23
CA CYS A 318 16.90 -0.02 3.99
C CYS A 318 15.53 -0.67 4.07
N GLY A 319 15.51 -1.96 4.39
CA GLY A 319 14.31 -2.76 4.58
C GLY A 319 13.35 -2.17 5.61
N LYS A 320 12.14 -2.73 5.69
CA LYS A 320 11.07 -2.16 6.53
C LYS A 320 11.53 -1.99 7.98
N SER A 321 11.25 -0.80 8.54
CA SER A 321 11.63 -0.39 9.90
C SER A 321 13.14 -0.29 10.18
N LEU A 322 13.99 -0.46 9.16
CA LEU A 322 15.44 -0.28 9.28
C LEU A 322 15.85 1.11 8.77
N VAL A 323 17.05 1.51 9.16
CA VAL A 323 17.66 2.80 8.82
C VAL A 323 19.11 2.58 8.38
N CYS A 324 19.65 3.49 7.58
CA CYS A 324 21.02 3.40 7.13
C CYS A 324 21.98 3.98 8.18
N ASN A 325 22.79 3.13 8.81
CA ASN A 325 23.81 3.59 9.77
C ASN A 325 24.92 4.35 9.03
N GLN A 326 25.24 5.56 9.48
CA GLN A 326 26.19 6.43 8.80
C GLN A 326 27.65 5.97 8.87
N GLU A 327 28.02 5.26 9.94
CA GLU A 327 29.39 4.81 10.15
C GLU A 327 29.67 3.51 9.41
N SER A 328 28.76 2.54 9.52
CA SER A 328 28.92 1.23 8.88
C SER A 328 28.44 1.22 7.42
N LEU A 329 27.58 2.15 7.03
CA LEU A 329 26.82 2.15 5.76
C LEU A 329 26.00 0.86 5.58
N LEU A 330 25.60 0.25 6.69
CA LEU A 330 24.74 -0.94 6.73
C LEU A 330 23.36 -0.59 7.27
N CYS A 331 22.37 -1.35 6.85
CA CYS A 331 21.03 -1.26 7.38
C CYS A 331 20.95 -1.86 8.78
N ASP A 332 20.35 -1.13 9.71
CA ASP A 332 20.24 -1.50 11.13
C ASP A 332 18.97 -0.94 11.76
N ASP A 333 18.71 -1.27 13.03
CA ASP A 333 17.61 -0.68 13.78
C ASP A 333 17.78 0.83 13.99
N PRO A 334 16.68 1.59 14.14
CA PRO A 334 16.72 2.98 14.54
C PRO A 334 17.59 3.21 15.79
N PRO A 335 18.54 4.16 15.77
CA PRO A 335 19.51 4.31 16.84
C PRO A 335 18.86 4.73 18.16
N SER A 336 19.30 4.10 19.24
CA SER A 336 18.88 4.41 20.60
C SER A 336 19.56 5.67 21.15
N ARG A 337 19.11 6.15 22.32
CA ARG A 337 19.67 7.34 22.97
C ARG A 337 21.18 7.24 23.13
N GLY A 338 21.89 8.29 22.72
CA GLY A 338 23.34 8.41 22.79
C GLY A 338 24.10 7.79 21.62
N ALA A 339 23.42 7.03 20.74
CA ALA A 339 24.01 6.52 19.51
C ALA A 339 24.07 7.62 18.42
N GLN A 340 24.91 7.41 17.40
CA GLN A 340 24.92 8.27 16.22
C GLN A 340 23.59 8.15 15.48
N CYS A 341 23.16 9.25 14.88
CA CYS A 341 21.96 9.23 14.05
C CYS A 341 22.16 8.36 12.81
N ALA A 342 21.06 7.83 12.30
CA ALA A 342 21.03 7.08 11.06
C ALA A 342 20.28 7.88 9.99
N ILE A 343 20.49 7.52 8.73
CA ILE A 343 19.77 8.11 7.60
C ILE A 343 18.46 7.33 7.41
N GLY A 344 17.33 8.02 7.52
CA GLY A 344 16.00 7.47 7.23
C GLY A 344 15.66 7.49 5.74
N LYS A 345 14.52 6.92 5.39
CA LYS A 345 14.08 6.75 3.98
C LYS A 345 14.08 8.03 3.13
N ASN A 346 13.91 9.19 3.73
CA ASN A 346 13.89 10.49 3.04
C ASN A 346 15.28 11.16 2.98
N GLY A 347 16.36 10.45 3.31
CA GLY A 347 17.72 11.00 3.41
C GLY A 347 17.97 11.87 4.66
N MET A 348 16.98 12.03 5.52
CA MET A 348 17.06 12.82 6.75
C MET A 348 17.63 11.99 7.90
N LEU A 349 18.33 12.64 8.82
CA LEU A 349 18.86 11.97 10.00
C LEU A 349 17.74 11.72 11.01
N ILE A 350 17.62 10.47 11.45
CA ILE A 350 16.58 10.00 12.36
C ILE A 350 17.16 9.17 13.49
N CYS A 351 16.32 8.97 14.50
CA CYS A 351 16.57 8.19 15.70
C CYS A 351 15.38 7.27 15.97
N GLY A 352 15.52 6.38 16.96
CA GLY A 352 14.41 5.59 17.48
C GLY A 352 13.26 6.46 18.00
N GLU A 353 12.11 5.82 18.20
CA GLU A 353 10.87 6.49 18.64
C GLU A 353 11.09 7.34 19.89
N GLY A 354 10.46 8.54 19.91
CA GLY A 354 10.57 9.49 21.01
C GLY A 354 11.90 10.26 21.11
N LEU A 355 12.81 10.08 20.16
CA LEU A 355 14.10 10.79 20.10
C LEU A 355 14.19 11.71 18.88
N SER A 356 15.15 12.62 18.92
CA SER A 356 15.52 13.47 17.80
C SER A 356 17.02 13.49 17.59
N CYS A 357 17.44 13.69 16.34
CA CYS A 357 18.86 13.76 15.98
C CYS A 357 19.41 15.16 16.20
N ILE A 358 20.22 15.35 17.25
CA ILE A 358 20.85 16.64 17.60
C ILE A 358 22.37 16.49 17.48
N GLU A 359 23.00 17.29 16.62
CA GLU A 359 24.45 17.24 16.39
C GLU A 359 24.98 15.83 16.07
N ASN A 360 24.20 15.09 15.27
CA ASN A 360 24.45 13.71 14.87
C ASN A 360 24.39 12.66 16.00
N ILE A 361 23.79 13.00 17.14
CA ILE A 361 23.56 12.08 18.26
C ILE A 361 22.07 12.03 18.62
N CYS A 362 21.55 10.83 18.84
CA CYS A 362 20.17 10.62 19.26
C CYS A 362 19.95 11.04 20.70
N SER A 363 19.12 12.07 20.89
CA SER A 363 18.83 12.70 22.18
C SER A 363 17.32 12.88 22.38
N ASP A 364 16.92 13.36 23.55
CA ASP A 364 15.54 13.79 23.79
C ASP A 364 15.11 14.85 22.77
N ILE A 365 13.81 14.89 22.45
CA ILE A 365 13.23 15.91 21.58
C ILE A 365 13.51 17.30 22.19
N PRO A 366 14.09 18.24 21.42
CA PRO A 366 14.54 19.52 21.95
C PRO A 366 13.37 20.44 22.32
N GLY A 367 13.49 21.10 23.48
CA GLY A 367 12.56 22.13 23.93
C GLY A 367 12.90 23.53 23.44
N ILE A 368 12.06 24.52 23.78
CA ILE A 368 12.26 25.92 23.39
C ILE A 368 13.66 26.43 23.77
N GLY A 369 14.35 27.05 22.81
CA GLY A 369 15.71 27.58 22.93
C GLY A 369 16.82 26.57 22.65
N MET A 370 16.51 25.28 22.52
CA MET A 370 17.48 24.24 22.12
C MET A 370 17.62 24.16 20.60
N LYS A 371 18.71 23.58 20.11
CA LYS A 371 18.89 23.32 18.68
C LYS A 371 17.82 22.35 18.17
N CYS A 372 17.27 22.59 16.99
CA CYS A 372 16.31 21.66 16.40
C CYS A 372 16.96 20.31 16.09
N GLY A 373 16.12 19.29 16.05
CA GLY A 373 16.45 18.04 15.38
C GLY A 373 16.78 18.23 13.90
N ALA A 374 17.59 17.33 13.35
CA ALA A 374 17.79 17.22 11.90
C ALA A 374 16.47 16.94 11.14
N ASP A 375 15.46 16.43 11.84
CA ASP A 375 14.10 16.21 11.36
C ASP A 375 13.14 17.37 11.64
N PHE A 376 13.68 18.54 12.00
CA PHE A 376 12.96 19.75 12.39
C PHE A 376 12.02 19.56 13.59
N LYS A 377 12.15 18.45 14.33
CA LYS A 377 11.33 18.16 15.50
C LYS A 377 11.72 19.07 16.67
N CYS A 378 10.67 19.50 17.36
CA CYS A 378 10.70 20.21 18.63
C CYS A 378 9.61 19.62 19.54
N GLU A 379 9.66 19.92 20.82
CA GLU A 379 8.60 19.55 21.76
C GLU A 379 7.24 20.14 21.34
N GLU A 380 6.16 19.57 21.89
CA GLU A 380 4.80 20.03 21.59
C GLU A 380 4.63 21.54 21.88
N GLY A 381 4.05 22.28 20.92
CA GLY A 381 3.87 23.72 20.99
C GLY A 381 5.08 24.56 20.54
N ALA A 382 6.17 23.92 20.12
CA ALA A 382 7.32 24.56 19.50
C ALA A 382 7.47 24.16 18.02
N GLY A 383 8.12 25.04 17.26
CA GLY A 383 8.50 24.81 15.87
C GLY A 383 9.97 25.14 15.65
N CYS A 384 10.57 24.60 14.60
CA CYS A 384 11.96 24.88 14.30
C CYS A 384 12.13 26.23 13.59
N ASP A 385 12.93 27.15 14.13
CA ASP A 385 13.23 28.45 13.49
C ASP A 385 14.67 28.48 12.97
N PHE A 386 14.84 28.82 11.70
CA PHE A 386 16.17 28.98 11.10
C PHE A 386 16.66 30.42 11.31
N LYS A 387 17.78 30.57 11.99
CA LYS A 387 18.46 31.86 12.26
C LYS A 387 19.87 31.81 11.66
N GLU A 388 20.54 32.96 11.55
CA GLU A 388 21.91 33.05 11.01
C GLU A 388 22.92 32.17 11.77
N ASN A 389 22.66 31.89 13.05
CA ASN A 389 23.51 31.08 13.92
C ASN A 389 23.05 29.62 14.08
N GLY A 390 22.06 29.17 13.31
CA GLY A 390 21.57 27.79 13.31
C GLY A 390 20.06 27.68 13.42
N SER A 391 19.58 26.44 13.55
CA SER A 391 18.18 26.10 13.74
C SER A 391 17.88 25.84 15.21
N PHE A 392 16.89 26.54 15.76
CA PHE A 392 16.51 26.41 17.18
C PHE A 392 15.00 26.26 17.33
N CYS A 393 14.58 25.42 18.26
CA CYS A 393 13.19 25.32 18.65
C CYS A 393 12.74 26.63 19.29
N ASP A 394 11.65 27.18 18.80
CA ASP A 394 11.08 28.44 19.25
C ASP A 394 9.56 28.27 19.33
N LYS A 395 8.88 29.22 19.96
CA LYS A 395 7.43 29.19 20.07
C LYS A 395 6.80 29.30 18.66
N LEU A 396 5.78 28.49 18.39
CA LEU A 396 4.99 28.61 17.16
C LEU A 396 4.45 30.02 16.97
N ARG A 397 4.42 30.46 15.72
CA ARG A 397 4.15 31.83 15.32
C ARG A 397 2.76 31.99 14.71
N GLY A 398 2.09 33.06 15.11
CA GLY A 398 0.81 33.49 14.60
C GLY A 398 0.93 34.44 13.42
N GLU A 399 -0.20 35.03 13.04
CA GLU A 399 -0.30 35.91 11.87
C GLU A 399 0.66 37.10 11.90
N GLY A 400 1.35 37.34 10.79
CA GLY A 400 2.20 38.51 10.58
C GLY A 400 3.57 38.45 11.26
N GLU A 401 3.79 37.46 12.13
CA GLU A 401 5.11 37.17 12.71
C GLU A 401 6.06 36.63 11.65
N LYS A 402 7.37 36.86 11.83
CA LYS A 402 8.37 36.48 10.84
C LYS A 402 8.46 34.97 10.70
N CYS A 403 8.75 34.44 9.52
CA CYS A 403 9.01 33.01 9.33
C CYS A 403 10.04 32.81 8.22
N MET A 404 10.69 31.65 8.24
CA MET A 404 11.57 31.19 7.17
C MET A 404 11.16 29.84 6.59
N ALA A 405 10.26 29.12 7.27
CA ALA A 405 9.70 27.84 6.86
C ALA A 405 8.31 27.65 7.46
N ASP A 406 7.53 26.71 6.93
CA ASP A 406 6.17 26.47 7.40
C ASP A 406 6.10 25.94 8.84
N HIS A 407 7.08 25.14 9.26
CA HIS A 407 7.05 24.47 10.57
C HIS A 407 7.28 25.36 11.79
N ILE A 408 7.62 26.65 11.61
CA ILE A 408 7.59 27.64 12.71
C ILE A 408 6.24 28.35 12.83
N CYS A 409 5.43 28.30 11.78
CA CYS A 409 4.08 28.83 11.80
C CYS A 409 3.14 27.83 12.49
N ASP A 410 2.20 28.35 13.29
CA ASP A 410 1.13 27.53 13.86
C ASP A 410 0.27 26.91 12.73
N ARG A 411 -0.43 25.79 13.00
CA ARG A 411 -1.12 24.96 11.99
C ARG A 411 -2.11 25.75 11.12
N GLU A 412 -2.69 26.82 11.65
CA GLU A 412 -3.62 27.73 10.94
C GLU A 412 -2.93 28.63 9.90
N TYR A 413 -1.60 28.64 9.86
CA TYR A 413 -0.79 29.52 9.05
C TYR A 413 0.18 28.74 8.15
N PHE A 414 0.66 29.43 7.11
CA PHE A 414 1.78 29.00 6.27
C PHE A 414 2.80 30.13 6.20
N CYS A 415 4.05 29.80 5.88
CA CYS A 415 5.08 30.79 5.67
C CYS A 415 4.99 31.37 4.27
N ASN A 416 4.62 32.65 4.17
CA ASN A 416 4.72 33.37 2.91
C ASN A 416 6.19 33.75 2.66
N TYR A 417 6.87 32.96 1.85
CA TYR A 417 8.29 33.12 1.53
C TYR A 417 8.62 34.46 0.84
N SER A 418 7.66 35.14 0.21
CA SER A 418 7.90 36.45 -0.40
C SER A 418 7.96 37.58 0.63
N GLU A 419 7.28 37.42 1.77
CA GLU A 419 7.23 38.41 2.84
C GLU A 419 8.03 38.00 4.08
N ASN A 420 8.43 36.73 4.15
CA ASN A 420 9.00 36.06 5.33
C ASN A 420 8.11 36.24 6.56
N LYS A 421 6.80 36.02 6.40
CA LYS A 421 5.79 36.13 7.47
C LYS A 421 4.77 35.01 7.43
N CYS A 422 4.35 34.55 8.60
CA CYS A 422 3.25 33.62 8.72
C CYS A 422 1.96 34.32 8.26
N ARG A 423 1.28 33.70 7.31
CA ARG A 423 0.00 34.15 6.76
C ARG A 423 -1.02 33.07 6.96
N LYS A 424 -2.28 33.48 7.14
CA LYS A 424 -3.37 32.54 7.34
C LYS A 424 -3.49 31.66 6.10
N ARG A 425 -3.67 30.36 6.29
CA ARG A 425 -3.92 29.44 5.18
C ARG A 425 -5.13 29.88 4.36
N LEU A 426 -5.03 29.66 3.06
CA LEU A 426 -5.97 30.12 2.06
C LEU A 426 -7.22 29.22 2.06
N GLU A 427 -8.38 29.87 2.12
CA GLU A 427 -9.67 29.23 1.98
C GLU A 427 -9.94 28.87 0.51
N ARG A 428 -11.00 28.10 0.27
CA ARG A 428 -11.47 27.71 -1.07
C ARG A 428 -11.47 28.87 -2.07
N GLU A 429 -11.11 28.58 -3.32
CA GLU A 429 -11.08 29.47 -4.48
C GLU A 429 -10.03 30.60 -4.43
N SER A 430 -9.29 30.74 -3.32
CA SER A 430 -8.19 31.68 -3.22
C SER A 430 -7.06 31.30 -4.19
N GLU A 431 -6.45 32.28 -4.86
CA GLU A 431 -5.31 32.04 -5.75
C GLU A 431 -4.11 31.54 -4.94
N CYS A 432 -3.53 30.43 -5.37
CA CYS A 432 -2.39 29.78 -4.74
C CYS A 432 -1.30 29.54 -5.79
N LYS A 433 -0.10 29.18 -5.34
CA LYS A 433 1.05 29.05 -6.26
C LYS A 433 1.93 27.86 -5.99
N TYR A 434 2.15 27.51 -4.73
CA TYR A 434 3.17 26.55 -4.30
C TYR A 434 2.58 25.30 -3.65
N GLY A 435 1.28 25.26 -3.38
CA GLY A 435 0.56 24.11 -2.82
C GLY A 435 0.52 24.09 -1.29
N ASN A 436 1.46 24.74 -0.60
CA ASN A 436 1.49 24.80 0.87
C ASN A 436 0.53 25.85 1.45
N GLU A 437 -0.01 26.76 0.63
CA GLU A 437 -0.80 27.90 1.11
C GLU A 437 -2.21 27.51 1.49
N CYS A 438 -2.74 26.45 0.90
CA CYS A 438 -4.11 26.03 1.09
C CYS A 438 -4.36 25.49 2.50
N LYS A 439 -5.57 25.72 3.01
CA LYS A 439 -6.01 25.15 4.29
C LYS A 439 -6.07 23.63 4.20
N GLU A 440 -6.05 23.01 5.38
CA GLU A 440 -6.70 21.74 5.63
C GLU A 440 -8.16 21.82 5.08
N GLY A 441 -8.35 21.55 3.79
CA GLY A 441 -9.56 21.58 2.98
C GLY A 441 -9.29 21.38 1.49
N PHE A 442 -8.11 21.84 1.04
CA PHE A 442 -7.87 22.20 -0.33
C PHE A 442 -6.44 21.91 -0.81
N THR A 443 -6.30 21.75 -2.12
CA THR A 443 -5.03 21.70 -2.85
C THR A 443 -5.00 22.82 -3.88
N CYS A 444 -3.80 23.17 -4.31
CA CYS A 444 -3.60 24.10 -5.38
C CYS A 444 -3.80 23.44 -6.74
N LEU A 445 -4.90 23.74 -7.42
CA LEU A 445 -5.22 23.20 -8.75
C LEU A 445 -5.55 24.26 -9.75
N ASN A 446 -5.28 23.92 -11.00
CA ASN A 446 -5.66 24.73 -12.13
C ASN A 446 -7.20 24.75 -12.26
N ASN A 447 -7.79 25.94 -12.24
CA ASN A 447 -9.20 26.12 -12.55
C ASN A 447 -9.42 26.28 -14.07
N ASN A 448 -10.68 26.39 -14.48
CA ASN A 448 -11.08 26.58 -15.88
C ASN A 448 -10.47 27.85 -16.56
N SER A 449 -9.85 28.74 -15.79
CA SER A 449 -9.21 29.97 -16.29
C SER A 449 -7.69 29.83 -16.45
N GLY A 450 -7.10 28.66 -16.22
CA GLY A 450 -5.64 28.49 -16.27
C GLY A 450 -4.92 28.99 -15.00
N LYS A 451 -5.67 29.31 -13.93
CA LYS A 451 -5.12 29.82 -12.67
C LYS A 451 -5.16 28.74 -11.60
N PHE A 452 -4.09 28.70 -10.81
CA PHE A 452 -4.03 27.86 -9.63
C PHE A 452 -4.81 28.49 -8.48
N VAL A 453 -5.78 27.74 -7.96
CA VAL A 453 -6.60 28.15 -6.80
C VAL A 453 -6.69 26.99 -5.83
N CYS A 454 -6.89 27.32 -4.55
CA CYS A 454 -7.20 26.35 -3.52
C CYS A 454 -8.56 25.74 -3.83
N SER A 455 -8.54 24.63 -4.54
CA SER A 455 -9.71 23.83 -4.84
C SER A 455 -9.78 22.72 -3.81
N PRO A 456 -10.95 22.11 -3.61
CA PRO A 456 -10.99 20.79 -3.01
C PRO A 456 -10.03 19.85 -3.81
N ILE A 457 -9.77 18.65 -3.34
CA ILE A 457 -8.67 17.75 -3.77
C ILE A 457 -9.10 16.54 -4.62
N PRO A 458 -8.96 16.49 -5.97
CA PRO A 458 -9.79 15.81 -7.02
C PRO A 458 -10.93 14.82 -6.71
N ASP A 459 -11.46 13.94 -7.53
CA ASP A 459 -12.48 12.91 -7.26
C ASP A 459 -12.16 11.74 -8.16
N TYR A 460 -12.73 10.56 -7.92
CA TYR A 460 -12.82 9.56 -8.95
C TYR A 460 -13.22 10.27 -10.25
N ASP A 461 -12.38 10.14 -11.26
CA ASP A 461 -12.51 10.79 -12.57
C ASP A 461 -12.27 12.31 -12.64
N GLU A 462 -11.80 13.00 -11.58
CA GLU A 462 -11.41 14.41 -11.65
C GLU A 462 -9.89 14.65 -11.85
N SER A 463 -9.57 15.77 -12.50
CA SER A 463 -8.21 16.17 -12.91
C SER A 463 -7.22 16.29 -11.76
N CYS A 464 -6.04 15.71 -11.94
CA CYS A 464 -4.98 15.53 -10.95
C CYS A 464 -3.64 16.17 -11.38
N PHE A 465 -2.88 16.71 -10.43
CA PHE A 465 -1.45 17.05 -10.53
C PHE A 465 -0.43 15.99 -9.95
N ASP A 466 -0.28 15.81 -8.63
CA ASP A 466 0.26 14.64 -7.84
C ASP A 466 -0.63 13.65 -6.96
N LYS A 467 -1.59 14.03 -6.07
CA LYS A 467 -2.33 13.09 -5.18
C LYS A 467 -3.70 12.60 -5.75
N CYS A 468 -4.28 11.49 -5.27
CA CYS A 468 -5.70 11.05 -5.51
C CYS A 468 -6.55 10.60 -4.27
N LYS A 469 -7.94 10.61 -4.17
CA LYS A 469 -8.75 10.19 -2.94
C LYS A 469 -8.16 8.98 -2.38
N GLU A 470 -8.49 8.78 -1.11
CA GLU A 470 -8.43 7.53 -0.39
C GLU A 470 -8.89 6.46 -1.39
N GLY A 471 -7.95 5.60 -1.82
CA GLY A 471 -8.26 4.40 -2.60
C GLY A 471 -8.07 4.58 -4.08
N LEU A 472 -7.64 5.77 -4.45
CA LEU A 472 -7.38 6.19 -5.79
C LEU A 472 -5.91 6.61 -5.95
N ILE A 473 -5.44 6.55 -7.18
CA ILE A 473 -4.09 6.99 -7.58
C ILE A 473 -4.21 8.03 -8.69
N CYS A 474 -3.32 9.04 -8.68
CA CYS A 474 -3.26 10.06 -9.72
C CYS A 474 -2.55 9.46 -10.92
N LYS A 475 -3.34 9.02 -11.91
CA LYS A 475 -2.80 8.43 -13.12
C LYS A 475 -2.47 9.55 -14.10
N ASN A 476 -1.19 9.93 -14.15
CA ASN A 476 -0.72 10.99 -15.03
C ASN A 476 -0.53 10.46 -16.46
N VAL A 477 -1.31 10.97 -17.40
CA VAL A 477 -1.27 10.52 -18.80
C VAL A 477 -0.43 11.44 -19.68
N THR A 478 -0.05 12.67 -19.26
CA THR A 478 1.04 13.53 -19.84
C THR A 478 1.00 15.02 -19.47
N SER A 479 -0.10 15.58 -18.92
CA SER A 479 -0.11 17.02 -18.52
C SER A 479 -1.20 17.44 -17.54
N GLU A 480 -2.22 16.62 -17.32
CA GLU A 480 -3.15 16.63 -16.19
C GLU A 480 -3.51 15.15 -16.02
N GLY A 481 -3.31 14.58 -14.84
CA GLY A 481 -3.72 13.21 -14.60
C GLY A 481 -5.20 13.11 -14.23
N VAL A 482 -5.67 11.91 -13.96
CA VAL A 482 -7.03 11.64 -13.48
C VAL A 482 -6.95 10.66 -12.33
N CYS A 483 -7.95 10.73 -11.46
CA CYS A 483 -8.04 9.84 -10.32
C CYS A 483 -8.80 8.55 -10.56
N VAL A 484 -8.21 7.45 -10.13
CA VAL A 484 -8.64 6.10 -10.51
C VAL A 484 -8.42 5.11 -9.36
N PRO A 485 -9.25 4.06 -9.19
CA PRO A 485 -9.08 3.06 -8.15
C PRO A 485 -7.68 2.43 -8.15
N THR A 486 -7.19 2.03 -6.99
CA THR A 486 -5.84 1.45 -6.86
C THR A 486 -5.68 0.16 -7.67
N ILE A 487 -6.75 -0.64 -7.80
CA ILE A 487 -6.78 -1.81 -8.68
C ILE A 487 -6.56 -1.42 -10.16
N CYS A 488 -6.85 -0.19 -10.57
CA CYS A 488 -6.53 0.33 -11.90
C CYS A 488 -5.04 0.62 -12.11
N GLY A 489 -4.25 0.53 -11.05
CA GLY A 489 -2.79 0.52 -11.06
C GLY A 489 -2.17 -0.88 -11.19
N ILE A 490 -2.97 -1.96 -11.23
CA ILE A 490 -2.44 -3.33 -11.30
C ILE A 490 -1.69 -3.63 -12.61
N VAL A 491 -2.04 -2.89 -13.67
CA VAL A 491 -1.30 -2.85 -14.93
C VAL A 491 -0.62 -1.50 -15.01
N ARG A 492 0.72 -1.49 -14.94
CA ARG A 492 1.56 -0.29 -15.01
C ARG A 492 2.42 -0.25 -16.26
#